data_AF-U1GH07-F1
#
_entry.id   AF-U1GH07-F1
#
_cell.length_a   1.000
_cell.length_b   1.000
_cell.length_c   1.000
_cell.angle_alpha   90.00
_cell.angle_beta   90.00
_cell.angle_gamma   90.00
#
_symmetry.space_group_name_H-M   'P 1'
#
loop_
_entity.id
_entity.type
_entity.pdbx_description
1 polymer ?
#
loop_
_entity_poly.entity_id
_entity_poly.type
_entity_poly.pdbx_seq_one_letter_code
_entity_poly.pdbx_strand_id
1 'polypeptide(L)'
;MSQRNLEASITFLEASSKATERQGEILKAQRQHLESLKRQRVEEHQASRTRRLAVQNLSLAVEEKTQALALELKEAEEGLRGTLSQIPSLAADYLHNDDSHLQTLTAISAIDADHGNDVRVRVTQLTEKLSQLDREAIECRLNRVYLQQLARHDADQCCEQSQLIEHEVEKDLKSLHVEIPDVATMAVAQCFRTPLLQALAERQTRRDAQARSQLEDVSNAMTVLIEAARAFVDRLEALLSYRTALTAYQADFQALAHGFEKKVNAGKQVRKPYRGATSLAMEDVMKHWNVPISESGSVEQALWARKRKVEQDAHRSSIAVEDMIRKHHNALPMDCAKLVDIDTGTDVCLLKFEKDIEKLQDCMDRADLADLAGTEGTEGDECQVRFVNRWA
;
A
#
# COMPACT_ATOMS: atom_id res chain seq x y z
N MET A 1 -103.99 55.69 21.48
CA MET A 1 -102.66 55.07 21.25
C MET A 1 -101.80 55.40 22.46
N SER A 2 -101.66 54.43 23.36
CA SER A 2 -101.25 54.63 24.76
C SER A 2 -99.73 54.67 24.90
N GLN A 3 -99.23 55.53 25.81
CA GLN A 3 -97.82 55.67 26.21
C GLN A 3 -97.13 54.31 26.49
N ARG A 4 -97.90 53.32 26.97
CA ARG A 4 -97.44 51.94 27.18
C ARG A 4 -96.98 51.21 25.91
N ASN A 5 -97.57 51.52 24.75
CA ASN A 5 -97.18 50.89 23.49
C ASN A 5 -95.84 51.44 22.97
N LEU A 6 -95.53 52.71 23.25
CA LEU A 6 -94.25 53.33 22.91
C LEU A 6 -93.12 52.75 23.77
N GLU A 7 -93.33 52.60 25.08
CA GLU A 7 -92.35 51.99 26.00
C GLU A 7 -92.07 50.52 25.64
N ALA A 8 -93.09 49.76 25.25
CA ALA A 8 -92.93 48.39 24.77
C ALA A 8 -92.14 48.33 23.44
N SER A 9 -92.37 49.25 22.52
CA SER A 9 -91.59 49.33 21.27
C SER A 9 -90.13 49.76 21.51
N ILE A 10 -89.88 50.69 22.43
CA ILE A 10 -88.52 51.12 22.79
C ILE A 10 -87.74 49.97 23.44
N THR A 11 -88.33 49.28 24.42
CA THR A 11 -87.68 48.13 25.07
C THR A 11 -87.45 46.96 24.12
N PHE A 12 -88.36 46.73 23.16
CA PHE A 12 -88.17 45.75 22.10
C PHE A 12 -87.03 46.14 21.14
N LEU A 13 -86.95 47.41 20.74
CA LEU A 13 -85.87 47.91 19.88
C LEU A 13 -84.52 47.85 20.59
N GLU A 14 -84.45 48.18 21.88
CA GLU A 14 -83.22 48.05 22.68
C GLU A 14 -82.80 46.59 22.85
N ALA A 15 -83.76 45.68 23.07
CA ALA A 15 -83.48 44.25 23.11
C ALA A 15 -82.98 43.72 21.75
N SER A 16 -83.57 44.19 20.65
CA SER A 16 -83.14 43.88 19.29
C SER A 16 -81.75 44.47 18.96
N SER A 17 -81.47 45.70 19.40
CA SER A 17 -80.15 46.35 19.27
C SER A 17 -79.08 45.58 20.05
N LYS A 18 -79.36 45.20 21.30
CA LYS A 18 -78.45 44.38 22.11
C LYS A 18 -78.27 42.98 21.51
N ALA A 19 -79.30 42.40 20.91
CA ALA A 19 -79.20 41.11 20.23
C ALA A 19 -78.33 41.20 18.96
N THR A 20 -78.49 42.26 18.16
CA THR A 20 -77.69 42.50 16.95
C THR A 20 -76.23 42.85 17.28
N GLU A 21 -75.96 43.60 18.35
CA GLU A 21 -74.61 43.84 18.86
C GLU A 21 -73.92 42.53 19.26
N ARG A 22 -74.59 41.67 20.05
CA ARG A 22 -74.06 40.35 20.41
C ARG A 22 -73.79 39.47 19.20
N GLN A 23 -74.69 39.48 18.21
CA GLN A 23 -74.47 38.77 16.94
C GLN A 23 -73.26 39.35 16.19
N GLY A 24 -73.08 40.67 16.21
CA GLY A 24 -71.91 41.35 15.63
C GLY A 24 -70.60 40.96 16.32
N GLU A 25 -70.59 40.86 17.65
CA GLU A 25 -69.44 40.39 18.43
C GLU A 25 -69.09 38.92 18.15
N ILE A 26 -70.10 38.05 18.07
CA ILE A 26 -69.91 36.63 17.71
C ILE A 26 -69.34 36.51 16.30
N LEU A 27 -69.87 37.27 15.33
CA LEU A 27 -69.35 37.27 13.95
C LEU A 27 -67.91 37.79 13.88
N LYS A 28 -67.56 38.81 14.67
CA LYS A 28 -66.16 39.29 14.78
C LYS A 28 -65.24 38.22 15.36
N ALA A 29 -65.66 37.53 16.42
CA ALA A 29 -64.88 36.43 17.02
C ALA A 29 -64.73 35.24 16.06
N GLN A 30 -65.81 34.86 15.35
CA GLN A 30 -65.77 33.83 14.31
C GLN A 30 -64.85 34.22 13.16
N ARG A 31 -64.90 35.48 12.71
CA ARG A 31 -63.99 35.99 11.67
C ARG A 31 -62.53 35.93 12.11
N GLN A 32 -62.21 36.37 13.33
CA GLN A 32 -60.85 36.28 13.87
C GLN A 32 -60.35 34.83 13.98
N HIS A 33 -61.23 33.91 14.38
CA HIS A 33 -60.91 32.48 14.43
C HIS A 33 -60.70 31.87 13.03
N LEU A 34 -61.51 32.24 12.05
CA LEU A 34 -61.30 31.81 10.66
C LEU A 34 -60.00 32.38 10.07
N GLU A 35 -59.66 33.63 10.39
CA GLU A 35 -58.40 34.25 9.98
C GLU A 35 -57.19 33.54 10.63
N SER A 36 -57.26 33.14 11.90
CA SER A 36 -56.19 32.38 12.56
C SER A 36 -56.04 30.95 11.99
N LEU A 37 -57.15 30.25 11.73
CA LEU A 37 -57.13 28.93 11.07
C LEU A 37 -56.58 29.01 9.64
N LYS A 38 -56.86 30.10 8.91
CA LYS A 38 -56.29 30.34 7.58
C LYS A 38 -54.77 30.52 7.65
N ARG A 39 -54.27 31.30 8.61
CA ARG A 39 -52.82 31.48 8.85
C ARG A 39 -52.16 30.15 9.21
N GLN A 40 -52.74 29.39 10.14
CA GLN A 40 -52.22 28.09 10.56
C GLN A 40 -52.15 27.09 9.38
N ARG A 41 -53.16 27.05 8.50
CA ARG A 41 -53.10 26.22 7.29
C ARG A 41 -51.99 26.63 6.34
N VAL A 42 -51.77 27.93 6.13
CA VAL A 42 -50.70 28.43 5.25
C VAL A 42 -49.33 28.04 5.83
N GLU A 43 -49.11 28.22 7.13
CA GLU A 43 -47.88 27.81 7.81
C GLU A 43 -47.66 26.30 7.72
N GLU A 44 -48.69 25.48 7.95
CA GLU A 44 -48.59 24.02 7.84
C GLU A 44 -48.30 23.58 6.39
N HIS A 45 -48.89 24.24 5.39
CA HIS A 45 -48.62 23.96 3.98
C HIS A 45 -47.19 24.37 3.60
N GLN A 46 -46.70 25.51 4.10
CA GLN A 46 -45.32 25.94 3.90
C GLN A 46 -44.34 24.99 4.59
N ALA A 47 -44.58 24.61 5.84
CA ALA A 47 -43.76 23.66 6.58
C ALA A 47 -43.75 22.26 5.94
N SER A 48 -44.88 21.81 5.40
CA SER A 48 -44.98 20.56 4.64
C SER A 48 -44.17 20.63 3.34
N ARG A 49 -44.25 21.77 2.63
CA ARG A 49 -43.49 21.99 1.39
C ARG A 49 -41.98 22.05 1.65
N THR A 50 -41.52 22.79 2.64
CA THR A 50 -40.09 22.86 3.00
C THR A 50 -39.56 21.50 3.45
N ARG A 51 -40.34 20.74 4.22
CA ARG A 51 -39.97 19.37 4.61
C ARG A 51 -39.87 18.43 3.41
N ARG A 52 -40.78 18.52 2.44
CA ARG A 52 -40.71 17.71 1.21
C ARG A 52 -39.45 18.04 0.40
N LEU A 53 -39.14 19.33 0.23
CA LEU A 53 -37.92 19.77 -0.46
C LEU A 53 -36.66 19.30 0.28
N ALA A 54 -36.63 19.39 1.61
CA ALA A 54 -35.51 18.87 2.41
C ALA A 54 -35.32 17.36 2.24
N VAL A 55 -36.40 16.57 2.22
CA VAL A 55 -36.33 15.12 1.97
C VAL A 55 -35.83 14.82 0.55
N GLN A 56 -36.28 15.57 -0.45
CA GLN A 56 -35.80 15.42 -1.84
C GLN A 56 -34.30 15.75 -1.96
N ASN A 57 -33.86 16.86 -1.37
CA ASN A 57 -32.46 17.25 -1.37
C ASN A 57 -31.57 16.22 -0.65
N LEU A 58 -32.05 15.67 0.47
CA LEU A 58 -31.35 14.57 1.16
C LEU A 58 -31.30 13.30 0.32
N SER A 59 -32.36 12.95 -0.41
CA SER A 59 -32.36 11.80 -1.33
C SER A 59 -31.31 11.97 -2.42
N LEU A 60 -31.28 13.16 -3.06
CA LEU A 60 -30.31 13.48 -4.10
C LEU A 60 -28.87 13.44 -3.56
N ALA A 61 -28.62 14.05 -2.41
CA ALA A 61 -27.30 14.02 -1.79
C ALA A 61 -26.84 12.60 -1.41
N VAL A 62 -27.76 11.74 -0.96
CA VAL A 62 -27.47 10.33 -0.68
C VAL A 62 -27.17 9.59 -1.99
N GLU A 63 -27.98 9.78 -3.03
CA GLU A 63 -27.76 9.16 -4.35
C GLU A 63 -26.40 9.57 -4.94
N GLU A 64 -26.08 10.86 -4.95
CA GLU A 64 -24.78 11.38 -5.41
C GLU A 64 -23.61 10.75 -4.64
N LYS A 65 -23.69 10.68 -3.30
CA LYS A 65 -22.64 10.08 -2.48
C LYS A 65 -22.52 8.57 -2.69
N THR A 66 -23.63 7.85 -2.85
CA THR A 66 -23.60 6.41 -3.14
C THR A 66 -23.01 6.12 -4.53
N GLN A 67 -23.30 6.95 -5.52
CA GLN A 67 -22.71 6.85 -6.86
C GLN A 67 -21.20 7.13 -6.82
N ALA A 68 -20.77 8.18 -6.11
CA ALA A 68 -19.35 8.48 -5.93
C ALA A 68 -18.60 7.32 -5.26
N LEU A 69 -19.15 6.75 -4.18
CA LEU A 69 -18.57 5.58 -3.51
C LEU A 69 -18.53 4.34 -4.41
N ALA A 70 -19.55 4.13 -5.25
CA ALA A 70 -19.57 3.02 -6.20
C ALA A 70 -18.50 3.17 -7.29
N LEU A 71 -18.21 4.41 -7.72
CA LEU A 71 -17.11 4.70 -8.65
C LEU A 71 -15.75 4.47 -7.99
N GLU A 72 -15.53 5.01 -6.80
CA GLU A 72 -14.28 4.79 -6.03
C GLU A 72 -14.03 3.30 -5.77
N LEU A 73 -15.07 2.53 -5.44
CA LEU A 73 -14.95 1.08 -5.26
C LEU A 73 -14.54 0.38 -6.56
N LYS A 74 -15.13 0.75 -7.69
CA LYS A 74 -14.76 0.19 -9.00
C LYS A 74 -13.33 0.55 -9.40
N GLU A 75 -12.92 1.79 -9.20
CA GLU A 75 -11.53 2.22 -9.45
C GLU A 75 -10.54 1.43 -8.58
N ALA A 76 -10.86 1.21 -7.31
CA ALA A 76 -10.05 0.38 -6.42
C ALA A 76 -10.00 -1.09 -6.86
N GLU A 77 -11.13 -1.66 -7.32
CA GLU A 77 -11.18 -3.02 -7.88
C GLU A 77 -10.37 -3.15 -9.17
N GLU A 78 -10.47 -2.18 -10.07
CA GLU A 78 -9.70 -2.15 -11.31
C GLU A 78 -8.21 -1.98 -11.05
N GLY A 79 -7.84 -1.11 -10.11
CA GLY A 79 -6.47 -0.97 -9.62
C GLY A 79 -5.93 -2.28 -9.03
N LEU A 80 -6.72 -2.95 -8.18
CA LEU A 80 -6.37 -4.26 -7.64
C LEU A 80 -6.20 -5.30 -8.75
N ARG A 81 -7.13 -5.38 -9.70
CA ARG A 81 -7.04 -6.30 -10.84
C ARG A 81 -5.79 -6.03 -11.68
N GLY A 82 -5.45 -4.76 -11.90
CA GLY A 82 -4.21 -4.35 -12.55
C GLY A 82 -2.98 -4.88 -11.81
N THR A 83 -2.88 -4.64 -10.50
CA THR A 83 -1.76 -5.16 -9.69
C THR A 83 -1.70 -6.68 -9.65
N LEU A 84 -2.84 -7.38 -9.53
CA LEU A 84 -2.92 -8.84 -9.58
C LEU A 84 -2.44 -9.40 -10.92
N SER A 85 -2.73 -8.72 -12.03
CA SER A 85 -2.29 -9.14 -13.37
C SER A 85 -0.77 -9.04 -13.57
N GLN A 86 -0.08 -8.22 -12.76
CA GLN A 86 1.38 -8.06 -12.78
C GLN A 86 2.10 -9.07 -11.87
N ILE A 87 1.39 -9.78 -10.99
CA ILE A 87 2.01 -10.77 -10.09
C ILE A 87 2.71 -11.89 -10.88
N PRO A 88 2.11 -12.49 -11.94
CA PRO A 88 2.77 -13.56 -12.67
C PRO A 88 4.08 -13.13 -13.35
N SER A 89 4.14 -11.91 -13.89
CA SER A 89 5.36 -11.38 -14.49
C SER A 89 6.41 -11.10 -13.42
N LEU A 90 6.03 -10.48 -12.30
CA LEU A 90 6.92 -10.27 -11.17
C LEU A 90 7.47 -11.61 -10.64
N ALA A 91 6.61 -12.60 -10.46
CA ALA A 91 7.00 -13.93 -10.02
C ALA A 91 7.98 -14.60 -10.99
N ALA A 92 7.76 -14.44 -12.31
CA ALA A 92 8.69 -14.93 -13.32
C ALA A 92 10.05 -14.23 -13.23
N ASP A 93 10.08 -12.91 -13.00
CA ASP A 93 11.34 -12.16 -12.83
C ASP A 93 12.09 -12.58 -11.55
N TYR A 94 11.38 -12.80 -10.44
CA TYR A 94 11.98 -13.32 -9.20
C TYR A 94 12.55 -14.72 -9.41
N LEU A 95 11.78 -15.63 -10.00
CA LEU A 95 12.24 -17.00 -10.29
C LEU A 95 13.43 -17.00 -11.26
N HIS A 96 13.44 -16.12 -12.25
CA HIS A 96 14.55 -16.00 -13.20
C HIS A 96 15.84 -15.53 -12.52
N ASN A 97 15.74 -14.53 -11.63
CA ASN A 97 16.88 -14.09 -10.83
C ASN A 97 17.38 -15.20 -9.90
N ASP A 98 16.45 -15.91 -9.24
CA ASP A 98 16.79 -17.02 -8.36
C ASP A 98 17.49 -18.15 -9.12
N ASP A 99 16.99 -18.51 -10.31
CA ASP A 99 17.61 -19.49 -11.20
C ASP A 99 19.02 -19.05 -11.65
N SER A 100 19.22 -17.76 -11.94
CA SER A 100 20.54 -17.20 -12.24
C SER A 100 21.49 -17.39 -11.05
N HIS A 101 21.04 -17.13 -9.83
CA HIS A 101 21.85 -17.35 -8.62
C HIS A 101 22.15 -18.86 -8.43
N LEU A 102 21.18 -19.75 -8.63
CA LEU A 102 21.40 -21.20 -8.56
C LEU A 102 22.37 -21.70 -9.64
N GLN A 103 22.34 -21.14 -10.83
CA GLN A 103 23.32 -21.44 -11.88
C GLN A 103 24.74 -21.04 -11.47
N THR A 104 24.91 -19.87 -10.83
CA THR A 104 26.24 -19.48 -10.31
C THR A 104 26.72 -20.44 -9.22
N LEU A 105 25.82 -20.94 -8.37
CA LEU A 105 26.15 -21.89 -7.30
C LEU A 105 26.53 -23.28 -7.83
N THR A 106 25.82 -23.77 -8.84
CA THR A 106 26.14 -25.05 -9.46
C THR A 106 27.50 -25.02 -10.14
N ALA A 107 27.85 -23.91 -10.81
CA ALA A 107 29.18 -23.71 -11.38
C ALA A 107 30.30 -23.73 -10.33
N ILE A 108 30.03 -23.23 -9.12
CA ILE A 108 30.98 -23.24 -8.00
C ILE A 108 31.16 -24.66 -7.42
N SER A 109 30.07 -25.42 -7.29
CA SER A 109 30.08 -26.78 -6.71
C SER A 109 30.73 -27.87 -7.57
N ALA A 110 30.90 -27.63 -8.87
CA ALA A 110 31.49 -28.61 -9.79
C ALA A 110 33.01 -28.75 -9.67
N ILE A 111 33.64 -27.96 -8.80
CA ILE A 111 35.10 -27.88 -8.66
C ILE A 111 35.54 -28.73 -7.46
N ASP A 112 36.27 -29.80 -7.79
CA ASP A 112 37.21 -30.54 -6.95
C ASP A 112 36.69 -31.59 -5.96
N ALA A 113 36.59 -32.82 -6.45
CA ALA A 113 36.84 -34.02 -5.65
C ALA A 113 38.19 -34.62 -6.07
N ASP A 114 39.27 -34.36 -5.33
CA ASP A 114 40.54 -35.07 -5.58
C ASP A 114 41.33 -35.39 -4.30
N HIS A 115 41.98 -36.55 -4.32
CA HIS A 115 42.46 -37.30 -3.17
C HIS A 115 43.86 -36.85 -2.73
N GLY A 116 43.95 -35.67 -2.08
CA GLY A 116 45.22 -35.08 -1.64
C GLY A 116 46.08 -35.95 -0.71
N ASN A 117 45.48 -36.92 -0.01
CA ASN A 117 46.21 -37.82 0.89
C ASN A 117 47.02 -38.88 0.13
N ASP A 118 46.52 -39.40 -0.99
CA ASP A 118 47.20 -40.42 -1.79
C ASP A 118 48.47 -39.86 -2.46
N VAL A 119 48.46 -38.58 -2.81
CA VAL A 119 49.58 -37.89 -3.45
C VAL A 119 50.77 -37.72 -2.49
N ARG A 120 50.52 -37.41 -1.21
CA ARG A 120 51.59 -37.27 -0.21
C ARG A 120 52.33 -38.58 0.04
N VAL A 121 51.59 -39.68 0.20
CA VAL A 121 52.15 -41.03 0.37
C VAL A 121 52.98 -41.44 -0.86
N ARG A 122 52.50 -41.08 -2.05
CA ARG A 122 53.22 -41.37 -3.30
C ARG A 122 54.52 -40.57 -3.42
N VAL A 123 54.54 -39.30 -3.02
CA VAL A 123 55.75 -38.47 -3.02
C VAL A 123 56.81 -39.06 -2.08
N THR A 124 56.43 -39.47 -0.86
CA THR A 124 57.41 -40.05 0.08
C THR A 124 58.01 -41.34 -0.46
N GLN A 125 57.18 -42.26 -0.99
CA GLN A 125 57.65 -43.52 -1.58
C GLN A 125 58.59 -43.30 -2.78
N LEU A 126 58.28 -42.33 -3.65
CA LEU A 126 59.12 -42.03 -4.80
C LEU A 126 60.47 -41.43 -4.39
N THR A 127 60.48 -40.55 -3.39
CA THR A 127 61.74 -39.96 -2.89
C THR A 127 62.62 -40.98 -2.16
N GLU A 128 62.04 -41.94 -1.46
CA GLU A 128 62.80 -43.05 -0.85
C GLU A 128 63.47 -43.91 -1.93
N LYS A 129 62.73 -44.28 -2.99
CA LYS A 129 63.30 -45.00 -4.13
C LYS A 129 64.40 -44.20 -4.83
N LEU A 130 64.23 -42.90 -4.98
CA LEU A 130 65.25 -42.03 -5.58
C LEU A 130 66.54 -42.02 -4.74
N SER A 131 66.43 -41.93 -3.41
CA SER A 131 67.61 -42.00 -2.53
C SER A 131 68.34 -43.34 -2.60
N GLN A 132 67.62 -44.45 -2.79
CA GLN A 132 68.22 -45.77 -2.98
C GLN A 132 69.00 -45.84 -4.28
N LEU A 133 68.40 -45.39 -5.39
CA LEU A 133 69.04 -45.39 -6.71
C LEU A 133 70.26 -44.46 -6.76
N ASP A 134 70.18 -43.28 -6.14
CA ASP A 134 71.32 -42.35 -6.06
C ASP A 134 72.47 -42.94 -5.23
N ARG A 135 72.16 -43.58 -4.10
CA ARG A 135 73.14 -44.31 -3.29
C ARG A 135 73.84 -45.39 -4.13
N GLU A 136 73.07 -46.26 -4.77
CA GLU A 136 73.60 -47.36 -5.59
C GLU A 136 74.47 -46.83 -6.74
N ALA A 137 74.05 -45.75 -7.41
CA ALA A 137 74.81 -45.13 -8.48
C ALA A 137 76.15 -44.56 -8.00
N ILE A 138 76.18 -43.90 -6.83
CA ILE A 138 77.40 -43.36 -6.22
C ILE A 138 78.34 -44.50 -5.81
N GLU A 139 77.84 -45.52 -5.11
CA GLU A 139 78.61 -46.71 -4.70
C GLU A 139 79.19 -47.45 -5.93
N CYS A 140 78.40 -47.69 -6.98
CA CYS A 140 78.88 -48.30 -8.22
C CYS A 140 79.97 -47.47 -8.90
N ARG A 141 79.83 -46.14 -8.93
CA ARG A 141 80.81 -45.25 -9.56
C ARG A 141 82.12 -45.21 -8.76
N LEU A 142 82.01 -45.19 -7.43
CA LEU A 142 83.15 -45.25 -6.52
C LEU A 142 83.92 -46.57 -6.69
N ASN A 143 83.21 -47.70 -6.66
CA ASN A 143 83.79 -49.03 -6.85
C ASN A 143 84.47 -49.18 -8.21
N ARG A 144 83.85 -48.64 -9.28
CA ARG A 144 84.46 -48.64 -10.62
C ARG A 144 85.77 -47.85 -10.64
N VAL A 145 85.81 -46.67 -10.05
CA VAL A 145 87.01 -45.83 -10.00
C VAL A 145 88.10 -46.50 -9.16
N TYR A 146 87.74 -47.08 -8.02
CA TYR A 146 88.67 -47.84 -7.18
C TYR A 146 89.31 -49.01 -7.93
N LEU A 147 88.50 -49.87 -8.56
CA LEU A 147 89.00 -51.01 -9.33
C LEU A 147 89.86 -50.58 -10.54
N GLN A 148 89.50 -49.46 -11.19
CA GLN A 148 90.30 -48.89 -12.28
C GLN A 148 91.66 -48.36 -11.81
N GLN A 149 91.74 -47.81 -10.60
CA GLN A 149 92.99 -47.33 -10.01
C GLN A 149 93.85 -48.50 -9.54
N LEU A 150 93.24 -49.51 -8.90
CA LEU A 150 93.93 -50.73 -8.46
C LEU A 150 94.58 -51.46 -9.65
N ALA A 151 93.83 -51.64 -10.75
CA ALA A 151 94.33 -52.29 -11.96
C ALA A 151 95.46 -51.51 -12.67
N ARG A 152 95.58 -50.19 -12.42
CA ARG A 152 96.72 -49.38 -12.90
C ARG A 152 97.93 -49.49 -11.97
N HIS A 153 97.70 -49.60 -10.67
CA HIS A 153 98.75 -49.71 -9.67
C HIS A 153 99.47 -51.07 -9.72
N ASP A 154 98.74 -52.16 -9.97
CA ASP A 154 99.29 -53.51 -10.19
C ASP A 154 100.23 -53.60 -11.40
N ALA A 155 100.08 -52.68 -12.37
CA ALA A 155 100.91 -52.66 -13.57
C ALA A 155 102.27 -51.95 -13.37
N ASP A 156 102.40 -51.08 -12.35
CA ASP A 156 103.50 -50.11 -12.29
C ASP A 156 104.51 -50.26 -11.12
N GLN A 157 104.23 -50.95 -10.00
CA GLN A 157 105.26 -51.25 -8.97
C GLN A 157 104.81 -52.16 -7.79
N CYS A 158 105.63 -53.16 -7.47
CA CYS A 158 105.49 -54.03 -6.29
C CYS A 158 106.53 -53.65 -5.20
N CYS A 159 106.16 -52.72 -4.30
CA CYS A 159 106.94 -52.37 -3.11
C CYS A 159 106.04 -52.47 -1.86
N GLU A 160 106.60 -52.88 -0.72
CA GLU A 160 105.88 -53.05 0.56
C GLU A 160 105.17 -51.78 1.06
N GLN A 161 105.60 -50.60 0.59
CA GLN A 161 104.94 -49.32 0.84
C GLN A 161 103.57 -49.19 0.14
N SER A 162 103.35 -49.86 -1.01
CA SER A 162 102.04 -49.87 -1.69
C SER A 162 100.97 -50.61 -0.88
N GLN A 163 101.33 -51.68 -0.16
CA GLN A 163 100.39 -52.49 0.60
C GLN A 163 99.81 -51.75 1.82
N LEU A 164 100.60 -50.89 2.45
CA LEU A 164 100.14 -50.03 3.55
C LEU A 164 99.15 -48.96 3.05
N ILE A 165 99.44 -48.37 1.89
CA ILE A 165 98.57 -47.36 1.24
C ILE A 165 97.25 -48.00 0.78
N GLU A 166 97.30 -49.20 0.21
CA GLU A 166 96.09 -49.96 -0.16
C GLU A 166 95.19 -50.23 1.05
N HIS A 167 95.77 -50.62 2.19
CA HIS A 167 95.00 -50.91 3.40
C HIS A 167 94.35 -49.66 4.00
N GLU A 168 95.04 -48.52 3.98
CA GLU A 168 94.48 -47.22 4.40
C GLU A 168 93.35 -46.77 3.47
N VAL A 169 93.55 -46.88 2.15
CA VAL A 169 92.53 -46.54 1.15
C VAL A 169 91.30 -47.44 1.29
N GLU A 170 91.47 -48.75 1.55
CA GLU A 170 90.33 -49.66 1.76
C GLU A 170 89.53 -49.32 3.04
N LYS A 171 90.21 -48.85 4.09
CA LYS A 171 89.57 -48.39 5.32
C LYS A 171 88.77 -47.11 5.09
N ASP A 172 89.33 -46.15 4.37
CA ASP A 172 88.64 -44.91 4.01
C ASP A 172 87.46 -45.18 3.07
N LEU A 173 87.58 -46.15 2.15
CA LEU A 173 86.49 -46.60 1.28
C LEU A 173 85.33 -47.23 2.06
N LYS A 174 85.64 -48.01 3.09
CA LYS A 174 84.62 -48.57 4.01
C LYS A 174 83.93 -47.47 4.81
N SER A 175 84.68 -46.46 5.28
CA SER A 175 84.09 -45.27 5.92
C SER A 175 83.16 -44.53 4.98
N LEU A 176 83.58 -44.31 3.72
CA LEU A 176 82.79 -43.59 2.73
C LEU A 176 81.50 -44.34 2.37
N HIS A 177 81.53 -45.67 2.26
CA HIS A 177 80.32 -46.49 2.04
C HIS A 177 79.29 -46.40 3.18
N VAL A 178 79.73 -46.08 4.40
CA VAL A 178 78.82 -45.86 5.54
C VAL A 178 78.18 -44.48 5.47
N GLU A 179 78.88 -43.46 4.93
CA GLU A 179 78.39 -42.08 4.86
C GLU A 179 77.57 -41.76 3.60
N ILE A 180 77.88 -42.37 2.45
CA ILE A 180 77.15 -42.20 1.18
C ILE A 180 75.62 -42.34 1.31
N PRO A 181 75.07 -43.32 2.07
CA PRO A 181 73.63 -43.47 2.24
C PRO A 181 73.01 -42.24 2.87
N ASP A 182 73.58 -41.78 3.99
CA ASP A 182 73.07 -40.63 4.74
C ASP A 182 73.12 -39.36 3.89
N VAL A 183 74.22 -39.15 3.16
CA VAL A 183 74.37 -38.02 2.24
C VAL A 183 73.39 -38.09 1.07
N ALA A 184 73.18 -39.26 0.47
CA ALA A 184 72.21 -39.45 -0.62
C ALA A 184 70.76 -39.22 -0.14
N THR A 185 70.40 -39.75 1.03
CA THR A 185 69.07 -39.49 1.62
C THR A 185 68.89 -38.00 1.93
N MET A 186 69.89 -37.33 2.49
CA MET A 186 69.82 -35.91 2.82
C MET A 186 69.73 -35.04 1.56
N ALA A 187 70.51 -35.35 0.53
CA ALA A 187 70.46 -34.65 -0.75
C ALA A 187 69.08 -34.79 -1.42
N VAL A 188 68.53 -35.99 -1.49
CA VAL A 188 67.19 -36.22 -2.05
C VAL A 188 66.10 -35.58 -1.19
N ALA A 189 66.27 -35.58 0.14
CA ALA A 189 65.33 -34.92 1.05
C ALA A 189 65.30 -33.39 0.83
N GLN A 190 66.46 -32.78 0.63
CA GLN A 190 66.59 -31.33 0.45
C GLN A 190 66.18 -30.89 -0.96
N CYS A 191 66.59 -31.62 -2.01
CA CYS A 191 66.33 -31.24 -3.40
C CYS A 191 64.91 -31.59 -3.86
N PHE A 192 64.29 -32.65 -3.34
CA PHE A 192 63.01 -33.15 -3.86
C PHE A 192 61.94 -33.27 -2.78
N ARG A 193 62.18 -34.04 -1.71
CA ARG A 193 61.12 -34.39 -0.75
C ARG A 193 60.52 -33.17 -0.06
N THR A 194 61.37 -32.32 0.51
CA THR A 194 60.95 -31.12 1.25
C THR A 194 60.20 -30.12 0.35
N PRO A 195 60.74 -29.71 -0.81
CA PRO A 195 60.03 -28.76 -1.69
C PRO A 195 58.73 -29.34 -2.26
N LEU A 196 58.68 -30.63 -2.59
CA LEU A 196 57.44 -31.27 -3.06
C LEU A 196 56.36 -31.31 -1.98
N LEU A 197 56.72 -31.64 -0.74
CA LEU A 197 55.77 -31.65 0.39
C LEU A 197 55.29 -30.24 0.74
N GLN A 198 56.17 -29.23 0.69
CA GLN A 198 55.79 -27.82 0.87
C GLN A 198 54.83 -27.36 -0.23
N ALA A 199 55.14 -27.62 -1.50
CA ALA A 199 54.26 -27.27 -2.62
C ALA A 199 52.88 -27.96 -2.52
N LEU A 200 52.82 -29.20 -2.05
CA LEU A 200 51.56 -29.90 -1.78
C LEU A 200 50.78 -29.25 -0.63
N ALA A 201 51.45 -28.83 0.44
CA ALA A 201 50.81 -28.14 1.56
C ALA A 201 50.28 -26.75 1.15
N GLU A 202 51.04 -25.98 0.38
CA GLU A 202 50.61 -24.70 -0.18
C GLU A 202 49.42 -24.87 -1.13
N ARG A 203 49.44 -25.91 -1.98
CA ARG A 203 48.31 -26.23 -2.84
C ARG A 203 47.07 -26.59 -2.01
N GLN A 204 47.23 -27.37 -0.95
CA GLN A 204 46.11 -27.74 -0.07
C GLN A 204 45.52 -26.52 0.64
N THR A 205 46.36 -25.66 1.22
CA THR A 205 45.89 -24.44 1.90
C THR A 205 45.19 -23.46 0.93
N ARG A 206 45.69 -23.30 -0.30
CA ARG A 206 44.99 -22.53 -1.34
C ARG A 206 43.63 -23.12 -1.69
N ARG A 207 43.54 -24.45 -1.83
CA ARG A 207 42.26 -25.12 -2.07
C ARG A 207 41.31 -24.96 -0.89
N ASP A 208 41.78 -25.15 0.34
CA ASP A 208 40.93 -24.98 1.53
C ASP A 208 40.43 -23.54 1.64
N ALA A 209 41.26 -22.54 1.32
CA ALA A 209 40.85 -21.15 1.25
C ALA A 209 39.83 -20.89 0.13
N GLN A 210 40.03 -21.49 -1.05
CA GLN A 210 39.09 -21.40 -2.16
C GLN A 210 37.75 -22.06 -1.81
N ALA A 211 37.76 -23.26 -1.21
CA ALA A 211 36.57 -23.97 -0.77
C ALA A 211 35.80 -23.18 0.31
N ARG A 212 36.51 -22.52 1.24
CA ARG A 212 35.89 -21.61 2.21
C ARG A 212 35.25 -20.40 1.55
N SER A 213 35.96 -19.74 0.63
CA SER A 213 35.41 -18.63 -0.15
C SER A 213 34.15 -19.05 -0.91
N GLN A 214 34.18 -20.22 -1.54
CA GLN A 214 33.03 -20.78 -2.26
C GLN A 214 31.86 -21.09 -1.32
N LEU A 215 32.12 -21.62 -0.13
CA LEU A 215 31.09 -21.83 0.90
C LEU A 215 30.50 -20.51 1.40
N GLU A 216 31.31 -19.47 1.56
CA GLU A 216 30.86 -18.12 1.90
C GLU A 216 29.98 -17.53 0.78
N ASP A 217 30.39 -17.67 -0.47
CA ASP A 217 29.61 -17.25 -1.64
C ASP A 217 28.26 -17.99 -1.70
N VAL A 218 28.26 -19.30 -1.44
CA VAL A 218 27.03 -20.11 -1.35
C VAL A 218 26.13 -19.64 -0.22
N SER A 219 26.69 -19.39 0.96
CA SER A 219 25.95 -18.87 2.11
C SER A 219 25.35 -17.50 1.83
N ASN A 220 26.10 -16.61 1.19
CA ASN A 220 25.65 -15.27 0.83
C ASN A 220 24.52 -15.33 -0.21
N ALA A 221 24.67 -16.13 -1.26
CA ALA A 221 23.63 -16.33 -2.27
C ALA A 221 22.35 -16.91 -1.65
N MET A 222 22.45 -17.92 -0.79
CA MET A 222 21.31 -18.48 -0.05
C MET A 222 20.61 -17.43 0.81
N THR A 223 21.36 -16.53 1.45
CA THR A 223 20.80 -15.44 2.26
C THR A 223 20.01 -14.47 1.38
N VAL A 224 20.56 -14.06 0.24
CA VAL A 224 19.88 -13.18 -0.73
C VAL A 224 18.59 -13.83 -1.26
N LEU A 225 18.62 -15.12 -1.62
CA LEU A 225 17.45 -15.87 -2.06
C LEU A 225 16.35 -15.91 -0.97
N ILE A 226 16.72 -16.14 0.28
CA ILE A 226 15.78 -16.16 1.41
C ILE A 226 15.15 -14.77 1.61
N GLU A 227 15.95 -13.71 1.56
CA GLU A 227 15.46 -12.33 1.69
C GLU A 227 14.51 -11.95 0.56
N ALA A 228 14.86 -12.31 -0.68
CA ALA A 228 14.01 -12.09 -1.85
C ALA A 228 12.66 -12.84 -1.72
N ALA A 229 12.70 -14.12 -1.31
CA ALA A 229 11.49 -14.92 -1.10
C ALA A 229 10.60 -14.32 0.01
N ARG A 230 11.19 -13.87 1.13
CA ARG A 230 10.44 -13.19 2.21
C ARG A 230 9.76 -11.91 1.72
N ALA A 231 10.50 -11.05 1.01
CA ALA A 231 9.96 -9.82 0.47
C ALA A 231 8.79 -10.07 -0.50
N PHE A 232 8.87 -11.14 -1.29
CA PHE A 232 7.78 -11.55 -2.18
C PHE A 232 6.55 -12.02 -1.40
N VAL A 233 6.74 -12.82 -0.35
CA VAL A 233 5.64 -13.28 0.55
C VAL A 233 4.97 -12.08 1.23
N ASP A 234 5.74 -11.17 1.83
CA ASP A 234 5.21 -9.96 2.49
C ASP A 234 4.34 -9.13 1.52
N ARG A 235 4.79 -9.02 0.26
CA ARG A 235 4.05 -8.31 -0.77
C ARG A 235 2.75 -9.04 -1.15
N LEU A 236 2.76 -10.36 -1.22
CA LEU A 236 1.53 -11.15 -1.45
C LEU A 236 0.56 -11.02 -0.28
N GLU A 237 1.03 -11.06 0.95
CA GLU A 237 0.19 -10.87 2.15
C GLU A 237 -0.44 -9.48 2.19
N ALA A 238 0.31 -8.43 1.83
CA ALA A 238 -0.22 -7.08 1.68
C ALA A 238 -1.33 -7.01 0.63
N LEU A 239 -1.16 -7.65 -0.52
CA LEU A 239 -2.19 -7.69 -1.58
C LEU A 239 -3.42 -8.51 -1.16
N LEU A 240 -3.23 -9.62 -0.44
CA LEU A 240 -4.32 -10.44 0.08
C LEU A 240 -5.12 -9.68 1.14
N SER A 241 -4.46 -9.02 2.09
CA SER A 241 -5.13 -8.19 3.10
C SER A 241 -5.88 -7.01 2.49
N TYR A 242 -5.32 -6.37 1.47
CA TYR A 242 -6.01 -5.34 0.72
C TYR A 242 -7.24 -5.89 -0.01
N ARG A 243 -7.13 -7.05 -0.67
CA ARG A 243 -8.26 -7.72 -1.33
C ARG A 243 -9.36 -8.07 -0.34
N THR A 244 -9.03 -8.66 0.81
CA THR A 244 -10.04 -9.05 1.80
C THR A 244 -10.75 -7.82 2.36
N ALA A 245 -10.02 -6.75 2.66
CA ALA A 245 -10.61 -5.48 3.08
C ALA A 245 -11.56 -4.91 2.01
N LEU A 246 -11.14 -4.88 0.74
CA LEU A 246 -11.98 -4.40 -0.36
C LEU A 246 -13.26 -5.23 -0.51
N THR A 247 -13.17 -6.55 -0.43
CA THR A 247 -14.36 -7.42 -0.50
C THR A 247 -15.30 -7.24 0.70
N ALA A 248 -14.77 -6.95 1.89
CA ALA A 248 -15.58 -6.63 3.05
C ALA A 248 -16.32 -5.30 2.87
N TYR A 249 -15.62 -4.26 2.40
CA TYR A 249 -16.24 -2.97 2.08
C TYR A 249 -17.31 -3.09 0.99
N GLN A 250 -17.08 -3.91 -0.02
CA GLN A 250 -18.07 -4.19 -1.07
C GLN A 250 -19.30 -4.89 -0.52
N ALA A 251 -19.13 -5.90 0.35
CA ALA A 251 -20.24 -6.59 1.00
C ALA A 251 -21.07 -5.64 1.88
N ASP A 252 -20.41 -4.79 2.66
CA ASP A 252 -21.07 -3.77 3.49
C ASP A 252 -21.84 -2.76 2.64
N PHE A 253 -21.26 -2.31 1.53
CA PHE A 253 -21.92 -1.40 0.59
C PHE A 253 -23.18 -2.04 -0.03
N GLN A 254 -23.10 -3.30 -0.46
CA GLN A 254 -24.25 -4.04 -0.99
C GLN A 254 -25.34 -4.25 0.06
N ALA A 255 -24.96 -4.57 1.31
CA ALA A 255 -25.91 -4.72 2.41
C ALA A 255 -26.64 -3.40 2.72
N LEU A 256 -25.93 -2.27 2.69
CA LEU A 256 -26.52 -0.95 2.85
C LEU A 256 -27.46 -0.61 1.68
N ALA A 257 -27.04 -0.84 0.44
CA ALA A 257 -27.85 -0.59 -0.76
C ALA A 257 -29.18 -1.38 -0.72
N HIS A 258 -29.14 -2.67 -0.40
CA HIS A 258 -30.35 -3.48 -0.23
C HIS A 258 -31.19 -3.06 0.99
N GLY A 259 -30.57 -2.57 2.05
CA GLY A 259 -31.26 -1.99 3.21
C GLY A 259 -32.05 -0.73 2.86
N PHE A 260 -31.52 0.12 1.99
CA PHE A 260 -32.21 1.31 1.48
C PHE A 260 -33.38 0.93 0.56
N GLU A 261 -33.19 0.02 -0.41
CA GLU A 261 -34.26 -0.42 -1.31
C GLU A 261 -35.45 -1.05 -0.57
N LYS A 262 -35.19 -1.88 0.46
CA LYS A 262 -36.25 -2.48 1.29
C LYS A 262 -37.04 -1.43 2.07
N LYS A 263 -36.39 -0.40 2.60
CA LYS A 263 -37.07 0.68 3.35
C LYS A 263 -37.87 1.61 2.43
N VAL A 264 -37.37 1.90 1.23
CA VAL A 264 -38.09 2.69 0.21
C VAL A 264 -39.32 1.93 -0.29
N ASN A 265 -39.22 0.61 -0.49
CA ASN A 265 -40.36 -0.21 -0.91
C ASN A 265 -41.38 -0.47 0.21
N ALA A 266 -40.95 -0.61 1.47
CA ALA A 266 -41.85 -0.70 2.62
C ALA A 266 -42.59 0.63 2.90
N GLY A 267 -41.99 1.78 2.56
CA GLY A 267 -42.60 3.10 2.67
C GLY A 267 -43.74 3.39 1.68
N LYS A 268 -43.97 2.52 0.69
CA LYS A 268 -45.11 2.62 -0.25
C LYS A 268 -46.41 2.01 0.30
N GLN A 269 -46.39 1.28 1.42
CA GLN A 269 -47.60 0.96 2.17
C GLN A 269 -47.93 2.08 3.18
N VAL A 270 -48.97 2.83 2.83
CA VAL A 270 -49.71 3.79 3.65
C VAL A 270 -49.56 3.53 5.16
N ARG A 271 -48.81 4.38 5.87
CA ARG A 271 -49.01 4.56 7.31
C ARG A 271 -49.04 6.04 7.67
N LYS A 272 -50.14 6.38 8.33
CA LYS A 272 -50.45 7.63 9.05
C LYS A 272 -49.26 8.10 9.91
N PRO A 273 -49.15 9.40 10.20
CA PRO A 273 -48.00 9.98 10.89
C PRO A 273 -47.88 9.42 12.31
N TYR A 274 -46.82 8.63 12.56
CA TYR A 274 -46.40 8.25 13.90
C TYR A 274 -45.44 9.32 14.44
N ARG A 275 -45.86 10.04 15.48
CA ARG A 275 -44.98 10.84 16.34
C ARG A 275 -44.22 9.90 17.26
N GLY A 276 -42.90 10.06 17.33
CA GLY A 276 -42.06 9.58 18.44
C GLY A 276 -41.58 8.13 18.33
N ALA A 277 -40.51 7.90 17.56
CA ALA A 277 -39.74 6.65 17.65
C ALA A 277 -38.31 6.75 17.09
N THR A 278 -37.70 7.95 17.00
CA THR A 278 -36.32 8.09 16.51
C THR A 278 -35.26 7.68 17.55
N SER A 279 -35.64 7.47 18.81
CA SER A 279 -34.70 7.08 19.88
C SER A 279 -34.43 5.57 19.94
N LEU A 280 -35.41 4.71 19.62
CA LEU A 280 -35.28 3.27 19.83
C LEU A 280 -34.49 2.55 18.72
N ALA A 281 -34.63 3.02 17.47
CA ALA A 281 -33.98 2.38 16.33
C ALA A 281 -32.46 2.60 16.30
N MET A 282 -31.97 3.69 16.90
CA MET A 282 -30.53 3.94 17.05
C MET A 282 -29.92 3.02 18.13
N GLU A 283 -30.69 2.72 19.17
CA GLU A 283 -30.29 1.85 20.29
C GLU A 283 -30.25 0.37 19.90
N ASP A 284 -31.15 -0.08 19.03
CA ASP A 284 -31.14 -1.45 18.49
C ASP A 284 -30.03 -1.68 17.46
N VAL A 285 -29.63 -0.64 16.71
CA VAL A 285 -28.45 -0.69 15.83
C VAL A 285 -27.15 -0.76 16.64
N MET A 286 -27.07 -0.04 17.77
CA MET A 286 -25.90 -0.11 18.66
C MET A 286 -25.77 -1.46 19.38
N LYS A 287 -26.88 -2.14 19.69
CA LYS A 287 -26.86 -3.48 20.31
C LYS A 287 -26.40 -4.59 19.37
N HIS A 288 -26.62 -4.45 18.06
CA HIS A 288 -26.16 -5.43 17.06
C HIS A 288 -24.66 -5.36 16.74
N TRP A 289 -23.94 -4.36 17.26
CA TRP A 289 -22.50 -4.21 17.08
C TRP A 289 -21.65 -4.96 18.13
N ASN A 290 -22.26 -5.75 19.01
CA ASN A 290 -21.54 -6.50 20.04
C ASN A 290 -21.52 -8.00 19.69
N VAL A 291 -20.59 -8.38 18.81
CA VAL A 291 -20.18 -9.78 18.60
C VAL A 291 -18.76 -9.94 19.15
N PRO A 292 -18.47 -10.99 19.94
CA PRO A 292 -17.17 -11.15 20.58
C PRO A 292 -16.15 -11.66 19.57
N ILE A 293 -14.94 -11.11 19.60
CA ILE A 293 -13.80 -11.63 18.83
C ILE A 293 -12.69 -11.96 19.81
N SER A 294 -12.43 -13.25 19.95
CA SER A 294 -11.14 -13.75 20.41
C SER A 294 -10.07 -13.46 19.35
N GLU A 295 -8.94 -12.92 19.82
CA GLU A 295 -7.63 -12.91 19.15
C GLU A 295 -7.50 -12.09 17.85
N SER A 296 -7.51 -10.75 17.95
CA SER A 296 -6.79 -9.88 16.98
C SER A 296 -6.48 -8.48 17.55
N GLY A 297 -5.66 -8.45 18.62
CA GLY A 297 -5.38 -7.24 19.38
C GLY A 297 -4.77 -6.05 18.61
N SER A 298 -4.22 -6.24 17.41
CA SER A 298 -3.63 -5.15 16.62
C SER A 298 -4.64 -4.46 15.68
N VAL A 299 -5.48 -5.24 15.01
CA VAL A 299 -6.47 -4.71 14.05
C VAL A 299 -7.66 -4.11 14.79
N GLU A 300 -8.10 -4.72 15.90
CA GLU A 300 -9.16 -4.15 16.74
C GLU A 300 -8.73 -2.81 17.35
N GLN A 301 -7.47 -2.67 17.80
CA GLN A 301 -6.98 -1.40 18.33
C GLN A 301 -6.97 -0.29 17.27
N ALA A 302 -6.58 -0.61 16.03
CA ALA A 302 -6.64 0.33 14.92
C ALA A 302 -8.08 0.73 14.55
N LEU A 303 -9.02 -0.22 14.59
CA LEU A 303 -10.44 0.04 14.36
C LEU A 303 -11.07 0.86 15.49
N TRP A 304 -10.75 0.57 16.76
CA TRP A 304 -11.20 1.35 17.90
C TRP A 304 -10.63 2.78 17.88
N ALA A 305 -9.37 2.95 17.48
CA ALA A 305 -8.76 4.27 17.32
C ALA A 305 -9.45 5.08 16.20
N ARG A 306 -9.73 4.44 15.06
CA ARG A 306 -10.43 5.09 13.94
C ARG A 306 -11.89 5.40 14.27
N LYS A 307 -12.58 4.52 15.00
CA LYS A 307 -13.95 4.74 15.50
C LYS A 307 -14.01 5.94 16.46
N ARG A 308 -13.13 6.01 17.46
CA ARG A 308 -13.05 7.17 18.37
C ARG A 308 -12.78 8.49 17.64
N LYS A 309 -11.94 8.45 16.60
CA LYS A 309 -11.64 9.64 15.79
C LYS A 309 -12.88 10.12 15.04
N VAL A 310 -13.63 9.21 14.40
CA VAL A 310 -14.89 9.55 13.73
C VAL A 310 -15.94 10.08 14.72
N GLU A 311 -16.05 9.47 15.91
CA GLU A 311 -16.94 9.96 16.97
C GLU A 311 -16.54 11.36 17.46
N GLN A 312 -15.24 11.63 17.63
CA GLN A 312 -14.73 12.96 17.97
C GLN A 312 -15.01 13.99 16.86
N ASP A 313 -14.82 13.63 15.60
CA ASP A 313 -15.05 14.52 14.47
C ASP A 313 -16.54 14.82 14.29
N ALA A 314 -17.41 13.82 14.51
CA ALA A 314 -18.87 14.01 14.55
C ALA A 314 -19.29 14.92 15.71
N HIS A 315 -18.68 14.77 16.89
CA HIS A 315 -18.97 15.63 18.04
C HIS A 315 -18.52 17.08 17.80
N ARG A 316 -17.33 17.27 17.20
CA ARG A 316 -16.83 18.60 16.79
C ARG A 316 -17.73 19.26 15.75
N SER A 317 -18.20 18.49 14.77
CA SER A 317 -19.14 18.97 13.75
C SER A 317 -20.49 19.37 14.38
N SER A 318 -21.00 18.57 15.32
CA SER A 318 -22.23 18.88 16.08
C SER A 318 -22.10 20.19 16.86
N ILE A 319 -20.99 20.38 17.57
CA ILE A 319 -20.71 21.62 18.33
C ILE A 319 -20.60 22.83 17.37
N ALA A 320 -19.94 22.67 16.23
CA ALA A 320 -19.82 23.74 15.24
C ALA A 320 -21.18 24.16 14.65
N VAL A 321 -22.08 23.19 14.40
CA VAL A 321 -23.45 23.45 13.95
C VAL A 321 -24.27 24.15 15.05
N GLU A 322 -24.17 23.70 16.29
CA GLU A 322 -24.83 24.36 17.43
C GLU A 322 -24.35 25.80 17.65
N ASP A 323 -23.05 26.06 17.49
CA ASP A 323 -22.48 27.40 17.57
C ASP A 323 -22.94 28.29 16.41
N MET A 324 -23.07 27.74 15.19
CA MET A 324 -23.68 28.46 14.06
C MET A 324 -25.14 28.83 14.34
N ILE A 325 -25.93 27.87 14.85
CA ILE A 325 -27.33 28.10 15.20
C ILE A 325 -27.44 29.17 16.29
N ARG A 326 -26.57 29.10 17.31
CA ARG A 326 -26.54 30.08 18.41
C ARG A 326 -26.13 31.47 17.94
N LYS A 327 -25.14 31.56 17.03
CA LYS A 327 -24.76 32.83 16.38
C LYS A 327 -25.89 33.41 15.55
N HIS A 328 -26.60 32.61 14.76
CA HIS A 328 -27.76 33.08 13.99
C HIS A 328 -28.94 33.47 14.88
N HIS A 329 -29.17 32.76 15.99
CA HIS A 329 -30.23 33.09 16.94
C HIS A 329 -29.94 34.40 17.68
N ASN A 330 -28.67 34.66 18.03
CA ASN A 330 -28.25 35.89 18.72
C ASN A 330 -28.05 37.09 17.75
N ALA A 331 -27.86 36.84 16.46
CA ALA A 331 -27.73 37.87 15.42
C ALA A 331 -29.07 38.45 14.94
N LEU A 332 -30.20 38.03 15.54
CA LEU A 332 -31.51 38.63 15.32
C LEU A 332 -31.87 39.58 16.49
N PRO A 333 -31.43 40.84 16.49
CA PRO A 333 -32.22 41.88 17.11
C PRO A 333 -33.41 42.18 16.20
N MET A 334 -34.61 42.15 16.78
CA MET A 334 -35.80 42.72 16.16
C MET A 334 -35.56 44.19 15.82
N ASP A 335 -35.42 44.50 14.53
CA ASP A 335 -35.68 45.82 13.96
C ASP A 335 -36.76 45.67 12.90
N CYS A 336 -38.02 45.58 13.34
CA CYS A 336 -39.21 45.58 12.46
C CYS A 336 -39.40 46.89 11.67
N ALA A 337 -38.47 47.85 11.78
CA ALA A 337 -38.51 49.12 11.06
C ALA A 337 -37.86 49.07 9.66
N LYS A 338 -37.07 48.04 9.33
CA LYS A 338 -36.36 47.95 8.02
C LYS A 338 -37.08 47.14 6.95
N LEU A 339 -38.25 46.57 7.26
CA LEU A 339 -39.05 45.79 6.30
C LEU A 339 -39.93 46.65 5.38
N VAL A 340 -40.01 47.96 5.60
CA VAL A 340 -40.77 48.88 4.73
C VAL A 340 -39.92 49.40 3.55
N ASP A 341 -38.58 49.40 3.65
CA ASP A 341 -37.72 49.91 2.57
C ASP A 341 -37.27 48.84 1.56
N ILE A 342 -37.46 47.54 1.86
CA ILE A 342 -37.04 46.45 0.94
C ILE A 342 -37.98 46.32 -0.27
N ASP A 343 -39.26 46.68 -0.14
CA ASP A 343 -40.21 46.63 -1.27
C ASP A 343 -39.85 47.60 -2.40
N THR A 344 -39.12 48.69 -2.13
CA THR A 344 -38.64 49.61 -3.18
C THR A 344 -37.31 49.16 -3.82
N GLY A 345 -36.53 48.32 -3.14
CA GLY A 345 -35.25 47.81 -3.66
C GLY A 345 -35.41 46.60 -4.58
N THR A 346 -36.46 45.79 -4.36
CA THR A 346 -36.76 44.62 -5.20
C THR A 346 -37.23 45.01 -6.60
N ASP A 347 -37.96 46.13 -6.74
CA ASP A 347 -38.42 46.62 -8.06
C ASP A 347 -37.26 47.11 -8.94
N VAL A 348 -36.22 47.71 -8.35
CA VAL A 348 -35.02 48.16 -9.10
C VAL A 348 -34.16 46.97 -9.54
N CYS A 349 -34.10 45.90 -8.74
CA CYS A 349 -33.39 44.68 -9.12
C CYS A 349 -34.16 43.88 -10.19
N LEU A 350 -35.49 43.81 -10.10
CA LEU A 350 -36.32 43.13 -11.11
C LEU A 350 -36.26 43.83 -12.47
N LEU A 351 -36.31 45.17 -12.50
CA LEU A 351 -36.12 45.95 -13.74
C LEU A 351 -34.73 45.75 -14.37
N LYS A 352 -33.70 45.50 -13.55
CA LYS A 352 -32.35 45.20 -14.05
C LYS A 352 -32.26 43.79 -14.62
N PHE A 353 -32.92 42.82 -13.98
CA PHE A 353 -33.01 41.45 -14.49
C PHE A 353 -33.85 41.35 -15.78
N GLU A 354 -34.98 42.06 -15.88
CA GLU A 354 -35.78 42.10 -17.13
C GLU A 354 -34.98 42.68 -18.30
N LYS A 355 -34.20 43.74 -18.06
CA LYS A 355 -33.36 44.37 -19.08
C LYS A 355 -32.16 43.50 -19.51
N ASP A 356 -31.67 42.64 -18.63
CA ASP A 356 -30.61 41.68 -18.96
C ASP A 356 -31.17 40.42 -19.66
N ILE A 357 -32.42 40.06 -19.39
CA ILE A 357 -33.15 39.02 -20.15
C ILE A 357 -33.46 39.50 -21.58
N GLU A 358 -33.92 40.74 -21.77
CA GLU A 358 -34.12 41.31 -23.12
C GLU A 358 -32.83 41.32 -23.94
N LYS A 359 -31.69 41.68 -23.33
CA LYS A 359 -30.38 41.64 -24.01
C LYS A 359 -29.94 40.23 -24.38
N LEU A 360 -30.28 39.23 -23.56
CA LEU A 360 -29.98 37.83 -23.87
C LEU A 360 -30.84 37.33 -25.03
N GLN A 361 -32.12 37.71 -25.08
CA GLN A 361 -32.99 37.41 -26.21
C GLN A 361 -32.51 38.08 -27.50
N ASP A 362 -32.14 39.37 -27.48
CA ASP A 362 -31.54 40.06 -28.63
C ASP A 362 -30.22 39.43 -29.10
N CYS A 363 -29.47 38.78 -28.21
CA CYS A 363 -28.25 38.05 -28.58
C CYS A 363 -28.56 36.69 -29.19
N MET A 364 -29.58 35.99 -28.70
CA MET A 364 -30.05 34.73 -29.27
C MET A 364 -30.64 34.94 -30.66
N ASP A 365 -31.50 35.95 -30.83
CA ASP A 365 -32.10 36.27 -32.13
C ASP A 365 -31.06 36.68 -33.17
N ARG A 366 -29.94 37.29 -32.74
CA ARG A 366 -28.79 37.59 -33.63
C ARG A 366 -27.93 36.37 -33.95
N ALA A 367 -27.82 35.40 -33.04
CA ALA A 367 -27.13 34.13 -33.30
C ALA A 367 -27.94 33.26 -34.29
N ASP A 368 -29.26 33.20 -34.12
CA ASP A 368 -30.14 32.44 -35.01
C ASP A 368 -30.20 33.05 -36.43
N LEU A 369 -30.04 34.38 -36.55
CA LEU A 369 -29.88 35.06 -37.84
C LEU A 369 -28.50 34.84 -38.49
N ALA A 370 -27.45 34.60 -37.69
CA ALA A 370 -26.11 34.29 -38.20
C ALA A 370 -26.02 32.85 -38.73
N ASP A 371 -26.74 31.90 -38.13
CA ASP A 371 -26.79 30.50 -38.60
C ASP A 371 -27.62 30.33 -39.89
N LEU A 372 -28.53 31.28 -40.20
CA LEU A 372 -29.28 31.32 -41.46
C LEU A 372 -28.54 32.04 -42.59
N ALA A 373 -27.58 32.92 -42.27
CA ALA A 373 -26.71 33.57 -43.23
C ALA A 373 -25.43 32.73 -43.40
N GLY A 374 -25.57 31.57 -44.06
CA GLY A 374 -24.44 30.70 -44.39
C GLY A 374 -23.32 31.46 -45.10
N THR A 375 -22.28 31.80 -44.36
CA THR A 375 -21.01 32.28 -44.91
C THR A 375 -19.91 31.32 -44.50
N GLU A 376 -19.48 30.52 -45.47
CA GLU A 376 -18.22 29.79 -45.45
C GLU A 376 -17.08 30.81 -45.25
N GLY A 377 -16.26 30.64 -44.21
CA GLY A 377 -15.12 31.51 -44.00
C GLY A 377 -14.44 31.27 -42.66
N THR A 378 -13.27 30.63 -42.74
CA THR A 378 -12.31 30.37 -41.66
C THR A 378 -11.94 31.62 -40.86
N GLU A 379 -12.36 31.72 -39.60
CA GLU A 379 -11.73 32.50 -38.50
C GLU A 379 -12.61 32.40 -37.23
N GLY A 380 -12.48 31.30 -36.50
CA GLY A 380 -13.42 30.92 -35.43
C GLY A 380 -12.85 30.78 -34.01
N ASP A 381 -11.61 31.20 -33.74
CA ASP A 381 -10.96 30.93 -32.44
C ASP A 381 -10.77 32.14 -31.50
N GLU A 382 -11.12 33.37 -31.90
CA GLU A 382 -10.88 34.55 -31.02
C GLU A 382 -12.11 35.04 -30.23
N CYS A 383 -13.33 34.58 -30.51
CA CYS A 383 -14.52 35.04 -29.80
C CYS A 383 -14.87 34.25 -28.53
N GLN A 384 -14.38 33.02 -28.37
CA GLN A 384 -14.72 32.17 -27.22
C GLN A 384 -13.96 32.55 -25.94
N VAL A 385 -12.82 33.25 -26.05
CA VAL A 385 -11.97 33.60 -24.90
C VAL A 385 -12.43 34.87 -24.16
N ARG A 386 -13.24 35.73 -24.78
CA ARG A 386 -13.71 36.97 -24.12
C ARG A 386 -14.92 36.79 -23.20
N PHE A 387 -15.64 35.66 -23.28
CA PHE A 387 -16.86 35.47 -22.48
C PHE A 387 -16.57 34.91 -21.07
N VAL A 388 -15.45 34.21 -20.86
CA VAL A 388 -15.09 33.63 -19.55
C VAL A 388 -14.45 34.66 -18.61
N ASN A 389 -13.79 35.70 -19.13
CA ASN A 389 -13.06 36.68 -18.30
C ASN A 389 -13.90 37.87 -17.79
N ARG A 390 -15.23 37.84 -17.92
CA ARG A 390 -16.11 38.94 -17.44
C ARG A 390 -17.03 38.55 -16.27
N TRP A 391 -16.95 37.30 -15.81
CA TRP A 391 -17.77 36.75 -14.72
C TRP A 391 -16.94 36.00 -13.65
N ALA A 392 -15.65 36.31 -13.58
CA ALA A 392 -14.80 36.14 -12.39
C ALA A 392 -14.48 37.55 -11.87
#